data_AF-A0A259S8C6-F1
#
_entry.id   AF-A0A259S8C6-F1
#
_cell.length_a   1.000
_cell.length_b   1.000
_cell.length_c   1.000
_cell.angle_alpha   90.00
_cell.angle_beta   90.00
_cell.angle_gamma   90.00
#
_symmetry.space_group_name_H-M   'P 1'
#
loop_
_entity.id
_entity.type
_entity.pdbx_description
1 polymer ?
#
loop_
_entity_poly.entity_id
_entity_poly.type
_entity_poly.pdbx_seq_one_letter_code
_entity_poly.pdbx_strand_id
1 'polypeptide(L)'
;MDPTAPSLPHDDVHRLLTGMYDDYLGGDRAAIDARLAEDVTIFDSASDALVTGLEELAALRGRRTDAAAEPSAPAWTENALTVEDLRVREVGGVLVATWWLRVDGTDARGVSVSPELSRNTAVLQRGTDGALRILHLHEDVRQEAGPVG
;
A
#
# COMPACT_ATOMS: atom_id res chain seq x y z
N MET A 1 -26.87 -13.77 3.48
CA MET A 1 -25.98 -13.25 2.43
C MET A 1 -25.42 -14.46 1.73
N ASP A 2 -25.62 -14.60 0.43
CA ASP A 2 -25.19 -15.77 -0.33
C ASP A 2 -23.66 -15.69 -0.56
N PRO A 3 -22.85 -16.61 0.00
CA PRO A 3 -21.39 -16.58 -0.14
C PRO A 3 -20.92 -16.90 -1.57
N THR A 4 -21.82 -17.22 -2.49
CA THR A 4 -21.51 -17.58 -3.89
C THR A 4 -21.76 -16.47 -4.90
N ALA A 5 -22.39 -15.35 -4.50
CA ALA A 5 -22.55 -14.20 -5.39
C ALA A 5 -21.18 -13.54 -5.65
N PRO A 6 -20.81 -13.25 -6.92
CA PRO A 6 -19.56 -12.57 -7.20
C PRO A 6 -19.58 -11.19 -6.55
N SER A 7 -18.59 -10.92 -5.70
CA SER A 7 -18.37 -9.61 -5.11
C SER A 7 -18.13 -8.57 -6.20
N LEU A 8 -18.60 -7.34 -5.94
CA LEU A 8 -18.34 -6.25 -6.87
C LEU A 8 -16.83 -6.00 -6.94
N PRO A 9 -16.28 -5.62 -8.12
CA PRO A 9 -14.85 -5.33 -8.24
C PRO A 9 -14.33 -4.32 -7.22
N HIS A 10 -15.18 -3.37 -6.80
CA HIS A 10 -14.87 -2.42 -5.75
C HIS A 10 -14.63 -3.09 -4.39
N ASP A 11 -15.55 -3.95 -3.94
CA ASP A 11 -15.45 -4.63 -2.64
C ASP A 11 -14.23 -5.55 -2.54
N ASP A 12 -13.87 -6.21 -3.64
CA ASP A 12 -12.69 -7.08 -3.68
C ASP A 12 -11.39 -6.31 -3.64
N VAL A 13 -11.30 -5.21 -4.38
CA VAL A 13 -10.13 -4.32 -4.32
C VAL A 13 -10.03 -3.68 -2.94
N HIS A 14 -11.14 -3.20 -2.37
CA HIS A 14 -11.15 -2.65 -1.02
C HIS A 14 -10.64 -3.67 0.01
N ARG A 15 -11.15 -4.90 -0.03
CA ARG A 15 -10.71 -5.97 0.87
C ARG A 15 -9.24 -6.32 0.69
N LEU A 16 -8.75 -6.37 -0.55
CA LEU A 16 -7.34 -6.59 -0.85
C LEU A 16 -6.47 -5.49 -0.23
N LEU A 17 -6.83 -4.22 -0.44
CA LEU A 17 -6.08 -3.07 0.04
C LEU A 17 -6.10 -2.97 1.57
N THR A 18 -7.28 -3.04 2.21
CA THR A 18 -7.37 -3.04 3.68
C THR A 18 -6.55 -4.17 4.29
N GLY A 19 -6.67 -5.39 3.77
CA GLY A 19 -5.88 -6.52 4.27
C GLY A 19 -4.38 -6.35 4.03
N MET A 20 -3.95 -5.73 2.92
CA MET A 20 -2.54 -5.41 2.67
C MET A 20 -2.00 -4.42 3.71
N TYR A 21 -2.78 -3.40 4.07
CA TYR A 21 -2.38 -2.40 5.06
C TYR A 21 -2.42 -2.92 6.50
N ASP A 22 -3.36 -3.80 6.82
CA ASP A 22 -3.38 -4.52 8.11
C ASP A 22 -2.12 -5.39 8.26
N ASP A 23 -1.75 -6.14 7.21
CA ASP A 23 -0.54 -6.96 7.22
C ASP A 23 0.75 -6.11 7.29
N TYR A 24 0.73 -4.92 6.68
CA TYR A 24 1.81 -3.94 6.81
C TYR A 24 1.98 -3.46 8.26
N LEU A 25 0.90 -3.04 8.92
CA LEU A 25 0.93 -2.67 10.35
C LEU A 25 1.34 -3.84 11.25
N GLY A 26 0.96 -5.07 10.87
CA GLY A 26 1.36 -6.29 11.56
C GLY A 26 2.79 -6.75 11.27
N GLY A 27 3.47 -6.15 10.28
CA GLY A 27 4.79 -6.58 9.82
C GLY A 27 4.80 -7.92 9.06
N ASP A 28 3.66 -8.45 8.62
CA ASP A 28 3.57 -9.69 7.86
C ASP A 28 3.85 -9.45 6.37
N ARG A 29 5.14 -9.38 6.08
CA ARG A 29 5.63 -9.13 4.74
C ARG A 29 5.29 -10.24 3.75
N ALA A 30 5.27 -11.50 4.19
CA ALA A 30 4.95 -12.63 3.32
C ALA A 30 3.49 -12.56 2.86
N ALA A 31 2.58 -12.14 3.75
CA ALA A 31 1.19 -11.91 3.39
C ALA A 31 1.03 -10.76 2.38
N ILE A 32 1.77 -9.65 2.55
CA ILE A 32 1.79 -8.57 1.57
C ILE A 32 2.26 -9.08 0.20
N ASP A 33 3.40 -9.79 0.17
CA ASP A 33 4.01 -10.27 -1.08
C ASP A 33 3.07 -11.24 -1.83
N ALA A 34 2.25 -12.02 -1.13
CA ALA A 34 1.24 -12.90 -1.73
C ALA A 34 0.12 -12.16 -2.51
N ARG A 35 -0.08 -10.86 -2.25
CA ARG A 35 -1.05 -10.00 -2.97
C ARG A 35 -0.46 -9.34 -4.22
N LEU A 36 0.84 -9.50 -4.46
CA LEU A 36 1.55 -8.94 -5.60
C LEU A 36 1.75 -10.02 -6.67
N ALA A 37 1.80 -9.59 -7.93
CA ALA A 37 2.35 -10.44 -8.99
C ALA A 37 3.86 -10.65 -8.75
N GLU A 38 4.41 -11.79 -9.19
CA GLU A 38 5.84 -12.09 -9.04
C GLU A 38 6.71 -11.05 -9.77
N ASP A 39 6.22 -10.58 -10.92
CA ASP A 39 6.80 -9.54 -11.77
C ASP A 39 6.19 -8.15 -11.54
N VAL A 40 5.63 -7.90 -10.34
CA VAL A 40 5.02 -6.60 -10.00
C VAL A 40 5.96 -5.43 -10.29
N THR A 41 5.41 -4.34 -10.82
CA THR A 41 6.15 -3.09 -11.00
C THR A 41 5.68 -2.03 -10.03
N ILE A 42 6.59 -1.29 -9.40
CA ILE A 42 6.23 -0.28 -8.40
C ILE A 42 7.01 1.02 -8.61
N PHE A 43 6.28 2.13 -8.74
CA PHE A 43 6.82 3.47 -8.45
C PHE A 43 6.54 3.77 -6.99
N ASP A 44 7.59 3.76 -6.17
CA ASP A 44 7.57 4.07 -4.74
C ASP A 44 7.92 5.54 -4.53
N SER A 45 7.22 6.23 -3.62
CA SER A 45 7.40 7.66 -3.40
C SER A 45 8.82 8.05 -2.94
N ALA A 46 9.57 7.12 -2.35
CA ALA A 46 10.93 7.31 -1.88
C ALA A 46 12.00 6.88 -2.90
N SER A 47 11.62 6.45 -4.12
CA SER A 47 12.57 6.04 -5.15
C SER A 47 12.15 6.46 -6.57
N ASP A 48 13.03 7.18 -7.26
CA ASP A 48 12.84 7.54 -8.68
C ASP A 48 12.90 6.31 -9.62
N ALA A 49 13.56 5.23 -9.19
CA ALA A 49 13.73 4.04 -10.00
C ALA A 49 12.47 3.16 -9.94
N LEU A 50 12.06 2.65 -11.10
CA LEU A 50 11.00 1.64 -11.16
C LEU A 50 11.52 0.35 -10.52
N VAL A 51 10.80 -0.12 -9.49
CA VAL A 51 11.02 -1.44 -8.90
C VAL A 51 10.37 -2.49 -9.79
N THR A 52 11.10 -3.57 -10.08
CA THR A 52 10.61 -4.73 -10.86
C THR A 52 10.77 -6.03 -10.07
N GLY A 53 9.65 -6.63 -9.73
CA GLY A 53 9.55 -7.90 -9.02
C GLY A 53 9.81 -7.81 -7.51
N LEU A 54 9.58 -8.93 -6.84
CA LEU A 54 9.65 -9.03 -5.37
C LEU A 54 11.07 -8.88 -4.81
N GLU A 55 12.10 -9.25 -5.57
CA GLU A 55 13.50 -9.13 -5.14
C GLU A 55 13.94 -7.66 -5.03
N GLU A 56 13.66 -6.84 -6.04
CA GLU A 56 14.00 -5.41 -5.99
C GLU A 56 13.19 -4.68 -4.92
N LEU A 57 11.91 -5.03 -4.78
CA LEU A 57 11.06 -4.54 -3.70
C LEU A 57 11.65 -4.89 -2.34
N ALA A 58 12.23 -6.08 -2.23
CA ALA A 58 12.89 -6.51 -1.02
C ALA A 58 14.11 -5.68 -0.65
N ALA A 59 14.95 -5.39 -1.63
CA ALA A 59 16.10 -4.53 -1.46
C ALA A 59 15.69 -3.10 -1.08
N LEU A 60 14.63 -2.55 -1.69
CA LEU A 60 14.10 -1.23 -1.34
C LEU A 60 13.63 -1.17 0.11
N ARG A 61 12.83 -2.15 0.56
CA ARG A 61 12.35 -2.22 1.95
C ARG A 61 13.51 -2.34 2.95
N GLY A 62 14.54 -3.12 2.64
CA GLY A 62 15.75 -3.21 3.47
C GLY A 62 16.43 -1.85 3.66
N ARG A 63 16.62 -1.09 2.57
CA ARG A 63 17.18 0.28 2.63
C ARG A 63 16.33 1.22 3.49
N ARG A 64 14.99 1.11 3.44
CA ARG A 64 14.07 1.91 4.28
C ARG A 64 14.21 1.55 5.76
N THR A 65 14.33 0.27 6.10
CA THR A 65 14.58 -0.18 7.48
C THR A 65 15.91 0.40 8.00
N ASP A 66 16.96 0.36 7.19
CA ASP A 66 18.26 0.91 7.57
C ASP A 66 18.19 2.43 7.79
N ALA A 67 17.50 3.15 6.90
CA ALA A 67 17.32 4.60 7.02
C ALA A 67 16.45 5.00 8.23
N ALA A 68 15.42 4.22 8.57
CA ALA A 68 14.59 4.46 9.75
C ALA A 68 15.31 4.18 11.07
N ALA A 69 16.41 3.40 11.04
CA ALA A 69 17.26 3.17 12.20
C ALA A 69 18.24 4.33 12.48
N GLU A 70 18.34 5.32 11.58
CA GLU A 70 19.21 6.48 11.77
C GLU A 70 18.69 7.40 12.91
N PRO A 71 19.56 7.87 13.83
CA PRO A 71 19.14 8.69 14.98
C PRO A 71 18.45 10.02 14.64
N SER A 72 18.59 10.50 13.41
CA SER A 72 18.01 11.76 12.92
C SER A 72 16.66 11.62 12.23
N ALA A 73 16.15 10.39 12.05
CA ALA A 73 14.85 10.18 11.44
C ALA A 73 13.71 10.73 12.33
N PRO A 74 12.67 11.37 11.76
CA PRO A 74 11.49 11.77 12.52
C PRO A 74 10.87 10.56 13.23
N ALA A 75 10.90 10.58 14.56
CA ALA A 75 10.43 9.45 15.37
C ALA A 75 8.91 9.53 15.57
N TRP A 76 8.16 8.96 14.64
CA TRP A 76 6.74 8.67 14.82
C TRP A 76 6.45 7.22 14.45
N THR A 77 5.34 6.71 14.96
CA THR A 77 4.88 5.34 14.75
C THR A 77 3.52 5.37 14.07
N GLU A 78 3.46 4.76 12.90
CA GLU A 78 2.23 4.49 12.16
C GLU A 78 1.31 3.61 13.01
N ASN A 79 0.04 3.98 13.09
CA ASN A 79 -0.95 3.22 13.88
C ASN A 79 -2.27 2.97 13.16
N ALA A 80 -2.54 3.66 12.05
CA ALA A 80 -3.67 3.36 11.18
C ALA A 80 -3.36 3.75 9.74
N LEU A 81 -3.77 2.88 8.81
CA LEU A 81 -3.71 3.13 7.37
C LEU A 81 -5.12 2.99 6.81
N THR A 82 -5.67 4.09 6.29
CA THR A 82 -7.06 4.18 5.83
C THR A 82 -7.12 4.40 4.33
N VAL A 83 -7.92 3.58 3.63
CA VAL A 83 -8.22 3.76 2.21
C VAL A 83 -9.37 4.74 2.06
N GLU A 84 -9.09 5.87 1.42
CA GLU A 84 -10.05 6.95 1.17
C GLU A 84 -10.31 7.10 -0.33
N ASP A 85 -11.54 7.51 -0.68
CA ASP A 85 -11.96 7.81 -2.05
C ASP A 85 -11.65 6.73 -3.10
N LEU A 86 -11.70 5.45 -2.71
CA LEU A 86 -11.45 4.33 -3.61
C LEU A 86 -12.40 4.36 -4.82
N ARG A 87 -11.80 4.44 -6.01
CA ARG A 87 -12.47 4.22 -7.30
C ARG A 87 -11.87 3.01 -7.97
N VAL A 88 -12.73 2.18 -8.56
CA VAL A 88 -12.34 0.98 -9.30
C VAL A 88 -13.09 0.97 -10.61
N ARG A 89 -12.39 0.69 -11.70
CA ARG A 89 -12.97 0.49 -13.03
C ARG A 89 -12.25 -0.63 -13.76
N GLU A 90 -12.95 -1.31 -14.64
CA GLU A 90 -12.35 -2.30 -15.53
C GLU A 90 -11.91 -1.65 -16.85
N VAL A 91 -10.74 -2.01 -17.34
CA VAL A 91 -10.16 -1.52 -18.60
C VAL A 91 -9.44 -2.67 -19.28
N GLY A 92 -9.92 -3.11 -20.45
CA GLY A 92 -9.22 -4.14 -21.23
C GLY A 92 -8.96 -5.45 -20.46
N GLY A 93 -9.86 -5.84 -19.54
CA GLY A 93 -9.76 -7.07 -18.75
C GLY A 93 -8.91 -6.98 -17.48
N VAL A 94 -8.40 -5.79 -17.13
CA VAL A 94 -7.75 -5.52 -15.83
C VAL A 94 -8.58 -4.53 -15.02
N LEU A 95 -8.44 -4.58 -13.69
CA LEU A 95 -8.99 -3.58 -12.80
C LEU A 95 -7.96 -2.46 -12.63
N VAL A 96 -8.41 -1.22 -12.78
CA VAL A 96 -7.64 -0.02 -12.44
C VAL A 96 -8.28 0.59 -11.20
N ALA A 97 -7.50 0.66 -10.12
CA ALA A 97 -7.90 1.24 -8.86
C ALA A 97 -7.13 2.53 -8.59
N THR A 98 -7.81 3.53 -8.04
CA THR A 98 -7.21 4.78 -7.56
C THR A 98 -7.77 5.11 -6.20
N TRP A 99 -6.93 5.51 -5.26
CA TRP A 99 -7.34 5.89 -3.91
C TRP A 99 -6.36 6.88 -3.28
N TRP A 100 -6.81 7.51 -2.21
CA TRP A 100 -5.94 8.15 -1.24
C TRP A 100 -5.65 7.17 -0.11
N LEU A 101 -4.39 7.05 0.27
CA LEU A 101 -4.00 6.40 1.50
C LEU A 101 -3.73 7.49 2.53
N ARG A 102 -4.43 7.42 3.66
CA ARG A 102 -4.15 8.23 4.84
C ARG A 102 -3.40 7.37 5.84
N VAL A 103 -2.22 7.81 6.24
CA VAL A 103 -1.42 7.17 7.29
C VAL A 103 -1.43 8.05 8.53
N ASP A 104 -2.08 7.57 9.58
CA ASP A 104 -2.09 8.19 10.89
C ASP A 104 -0.98 7.60 11.77
N GLY A 105 -0.50 8.40 12.71
CA GLY A 105 0.49 7.94 13.67
C GLY A 105 0.67 8.86 14.86
N THR A 106 1.60 8.50 15.73
CA THR A 106 1.93 9.24 16.96
C THR A 106 3.43 9.41 17.12
N ASP A 107 3.85 10.54 17.70
CA ASP A 107 5.23 10.75 18.10
C ASP A 107 5.64 9.88 19.31
N ALA A 108 6.91 9.98 19.74
CA ALA A 108 7.44 9.25 20.90
C ALA A 108 6.73 9.57 22.24
N ARG A 109 5.92 10.62 22.30
CA ARG A 109 5.12 11.00 23.48
C ARG A 109 3.67 10.49 23.37
N GLY A 110 3.32 9.80 22.30
CA GLY A 110 1.96 9.33 22.02
C GLY A 110 1.03 10.44 21.49
N VAL A 111 1.58 11.59 21.07
CA VAL A 111 0.80 12.69 20.50
C VAL A 111 0.61 12.43 19.01
N SER A 112 -0.63 12.55 18.51
CA SER A 112 -0.91 12.42 17.09
C SER A 112 -0.08 13.41 16.27
N VAL A 113 0.49 12.92 15.17
CA VAL A 113 1.12 13.74 14.14
C VAL A 113 0.08 14.10 13.06
N SER A 114 0.37 15.11 12.25
CA SER A 114 -0.38 15.29 11.00
C SER A 114 -0.19 14.04 10.14
N PRO A 115 -1.25 13.55 9.48
CA PRO A 115 -1.18 12.32 8.71
C PRO A 115 -0.29 12.49 7.49
N GLU A 116 0.31 11.40 7.03
CA GLU A 116 0.80 11.31 5.66
C GLU A 116 -0.39 11.03 4.73
N LEU A 117 -0.39 11.68 3.55
CA LEU A 117 -1.39 11.46 2.52
C LEU A 117 -0.69 11.08 1.22
N SER A 118 -0.90 9.85 0.75
CA SER A 118 -0.35 9.38 -0.52
C SER A 118 -1.46 9.09 -1.54
N ARG A 119 -1.26 9.52 -2.77
CA ARG A 119 -2.15 9.20 -3.88
C ARG A 119 -1.65 7.93 -4.55
N ASN A 120 -2.55 6.98 -4.73
CA ASN A 120 -2.19 5.67 -5.25
C ASN A 120 -2.96 5.33 -6.52
N THR A 121 -2.30 4.61 -7.41
CA THR A 121 -2.92 3.94 -8.57
C THR A 121 -2.40 2.52 -8.67
N ALA A 122 -3.29 1.55 -8.83
CA ALA A 122 -2.90 0.17 -9.08
C ALA A 122 -3.61 -0.43 -10.29
N VAL A 123 -2.90 -1.33 -10.96
CA VAL A 123 -3.46 -2.25 -11.95
C VAL A 123 -3.52 -3.62 -11.29
N LEU A 124 -4.69 -4.24 -11.31
CA LEU A 124 -4.94 -5.54 -10.71
C LEU A 124 -5.55 -6.51 -11.70
N GLN A 125 -5.23 -7.77 -11.54
CA GLN A 125 -5.79 -8.85 -12.36
C GLN A 125 -6.05 -10.06 -11.49
N ARG A 126 -7.13 -10.79 -11.79
CA ARG A 126 -7.35 -12.11 -11.19
C ARG A 126 -6.50 -13.13 -11.91
N GLY A 127 -5.72 -13.88 -11.14
CA GLY A 127 -5.01 -15.04 -11.63
C GLY A 127 -5.96 -16.18 -12.00
N THR A 128 -5.40 -17.23 -12.60
CA THR A 128 -6.13 -18.46 -12.92
C THR A 128 -6.59 -19.22 -11.67
N ASP A 129 -5.94 -18.97 -10.54
CA ASP A 129 -6.33 -19.44 -9.20
C ASP A 129 -7.46 -18.61 -8.57
N GLY A 130 -7.98 -17.60 -9.28
CA GLY A 130 -9.04 -16.72 -8.81
C GLY A 130 -8.58 -15.62 -7.87
N ALA A 131 -7.31 -15.62 -7.44
CA ALA A 131 -6.78 -14.61 -6.55
C ALA A 131 -6.51 -13.30 -7.30
N LEU A 132 -7.00 -12.19 -6.74
CA LEU A 132 -6.72 -10.85 -7.24
C LEU A 132 -5.32 -10.43 -6.79
N ARG A 133 -4.48 -9.99 -7.73
CA ARG A 133 -3.12 -9.52 -7.45
C ARG A 133 -2.86 -8.16 -8.06
N ILE A 134 -1.98 -7.39 -7.44
CA ILE A 134 -1.46 -6.12 -7.97
C ILE A 134 -0.33 -6.42 -8.95
N LEU A 135 -0.47 -5.96 -10.19
CA LEU A 135 0.53 -6.09 -11.26
C LEU A 135 1.39 -4.84 -11.35
N HIS A 136 0.79 -3.68 -11.07
CA HIS A 136 1.48 -2.40 -11.02
C HIS A 136 0.92 -1.56 -9.87
N LEU A 137 1.80 -0.87 -9.15
CA LEU A 137 1.46 0.13 -8.15
C LEU A 137 2.25 1.40 -8.41
N HIS A 138 1.59 2.54 -8.25
CA HIS A 138 2.24 3.84 -8.21
C HIS A 138 1.74 4.56 -6.96
N GLU A 139 2.67 4.86 -6.07
CA GLU A 139 2.48 5.66 -4.87
C GLU A 139 3.16 7.02 -5.00
N ASP A 140 2.49 8.07 -4.53
CA ASP A 140 2.95 9.44 -4.66
C ASP A 140 2.51 10.23 -3.42
N VAL A 141 3.44 10.44 -2.48
CA VAL A 141 3.22 11.17 -1.24
C VAL A 141 2.99 12.64 -1.55
N ARG A 142 1.84 13.17 -1.13
CA ARG A 142 1.43 14.57 -1.36
C ARG A 142 1.53 15.43 -0.10
N GLN A 143 1.53 14.78 1.05
CA GLN A 143 1.76 15.39 2.34
C GLN A 143 2.51 14.37 3.19
N GLU A 144 3.69 14.76 3.68
CA GLU A 144 4.46 13.99 4.66
C GLU A 144 3.78 14.06 6.04
N ALA A 145 3.93 13.02 6.84
CA ALA A 145 3.59 13.11 8.26
C ALA A 145 4.49 14.11 8.99
N GLY A 146 3.98 14.76 10.04
CA GLY A 146 4.75 15.78 10.75
C GLY A 146 4.11 16.31 12.02
N PRO A 147 4.81 17.15 12.79
CA PRO A 147 4.24 17.76 14.00
C PRO A 147 2.94 18.52 13.66
N VAL A 148 1.91 18.35 14.48
CA VAL A 148 0.73 19.20 14.40
C VAL A 148 1.15 20.61 14.86
N GLY A 149 1.13 21.57 13.94
CA GLY A 149 1.49 22.97 14.19
C GLY A 149 0.56 23.70 15.15
#